data_AF-A0AAP8TPX5-F1
#
_entry.id   AF-A0AAP8TPX5-F1
#
_cell.length_a   1.000
_cell.length_b   1.000
_cell.length_c   1.000
_cell.angle_alpha   90.00
_cell.angle_beta   90.00
_cell.angle_gamma   90.00
#
_symmetry.space_group_name_H-M   'P 1'
#
loop_
_entity.id
_entity.type
_entity.pdbx_description
1 polymer ?
#
loop_
_entity_poly.entity_id
_entity_poly.type
_entity_poly.pdbx_seq_one_letter_code
_entity_poly.pdbx_strand_id
1 'polypeptide(L)'
;MQTILGASGQIAQELARELKRAYTDDLRLVSRHPQKVNDSDTLVAADLLDAQQTLAAVQGSDVVYFAAGLPPDSALWEAQFPTMLQNALDASRAVGAPFVYFDNTYMYPQNGELQTESTPFAPRGRKGRVRALMAEKVLDEMKRGQIPVLIGRAPEFYGPGKTQSFTNALIVDRLKAGEKPRVPVRDDRLRTLIWTPDASRGLARLGNTPEAFGQTWHLPCCDERLTYAQFAALACETFGQAVSYSVIGKWMLTAAGLFSSGAREMRELLPRYEYDNLFDSTKFKQRFPDFAVTTYRAGLETIWREWKNAQARR
;
A
#
# COMPACT_ATOMS: atom_id res chain seq x y z
N MET A 1 -22.25 -5.09 8.14
CA MET A 1 -20.88 -5.45 8.57
C MET A 1 -19.87 -5.39 7.42
N GLN A 2 -18.86 -4.54 7.50
CA GLN A 2 -17.68 -4.61 6.60
C GLN A 2 -16.47 -5.17 7.34
N THR A 3 -15.73 -6.09 6.72
CA THR A 3 -14.64 -6.83 7.37
C THR A 3 -13.29 -6.54 6.72
N ILE A 4 -12.28 -6.21 7.53
CA ILE A 4 -10.92 -5.95 7.08
C ILE A 4 -10.00 -7.08 7.55
N LEU A 5 -9.55 -7.90 6.62
CA LEU A 5 -8.53 -8.92 6.83
C LEU A 5 -7.13 -8.28 6.78
N GLY A 6 -6.33 -8.49 7.83
CA GLY A 6 -5.03 -7.84 7.99
C GLY A 6 -5.09 -6.48 8.66
N ALA A 7 -6.03 -6.29 9.60
CA ALA A 7 -6.39 -5.00 10.19
C ALA A 7 -5.27 -4.24 10.91
N SER A 8 -4.16 -4.89 11.27
CA SER A 8 -3.05 -4.24 11.99
C SER A 8 -2.19 -3.33 11.11
N GLY A 9 -2.28 -3.43 9.78
CA GLY A 9 -1.47 -2.64 8.85
C GLY A 9 -1.89 -1.17 8.76
N GLN A 10 -0.96 -0.27 8.40
CA GLN A 10 -1.24 1.17 8.31
C GLN A 10 -2.40 1.51 7.35
N ILE A 11 -2.45 0.86 6.19
CA ILE A 11 -3.54 1.03 5.21
C ILE A 11 -4.86 0.54 5.79
N ALA A 12 -4.84 -0.61 6.48
CA ALA A 12 -6.04 -1.20 7.07
C ALA A 12 -6.62 -0.36 8.21
N GLN A 13 -5.76 0.23 9.05
CA GLN A 13 -6.21 1.14 10.11
C GLN A 13 -6.84 2.41 9.54
N GLU A 14 -6.20 3.02 8.53
CA GLU A 14 -6.77 4.23 7.92
C GLU A 14 -8.03 3.94 7.11
N LEU A 15 -8.10 2.76 6.49
CA LEU A 15 -9.33 2.24 5.88
C LEU A 15 -10.45 2.10 6.92
N ALA A 16 -10.17 1.55 8.09
CA ALA A 16 -11.14 1.44 9.18
C ALA A 16 -11.64 2.82 9.66
N ARG A 17 -10.76 3.82 9.75
CA ARG A 17 -11.16 5.20 10.08
C ARG A 17 -12.06 5.79 8.99
N GLU A 18 -11.69 5.60 7.73
CA GLU A 18 -12.47 6.13 6.62
C GLU A 18 -13.85 5.49 6.54
N LEU A 19 -13.92 4.16 6.64
CA LEU A 19 -15.18 3.44 6.60
C LEU A 19 -16.11 3.88 7.74
N LYS A 20 -15.57 4.02 8.96
CA LYS A 20 -16.31 4.55 10.11
C LYS A 20 -16.83 5.97 9.86
N ARG A 21 -16.01 6.82 9.27
CA ARG A 21 -16.34 8.23 9.05
C ARG A 21 -17.42 8.43 7.99
N ALA A 22 -17.39 7.63 6.91
CA ALA A 22 -18.12 7.95 5.69
C ALA A 22 -19.12 6.89 5.23
N TYR A 23 -19.08 5.66 5.75
CA TYR A 23 -19.83 4.54 5.15
C TYR A 23 -20.59 3.67 6.16
N THR A 24 -19.97 3.23 7.25
CA THR A 24 -20.62 2.30 8.18
C THR A 24 -20.01 2.31 9.58
N ASP A 25 -20.85 2.13 10.60
CA ASP A 25 -20.44 1.95 11.99
C ASP A 25 -20.10 0.49 12.34
N ASP A 26 -20.46 -0.44 11.45
CA ASP A 26 -20.43 -1.88 11.67
C ASP A 26 -19.18 -2.49 11.00
N LEU A 27 -18.04 -2.37 11.70
CA LEU A 27 -16.73 -2.80 11.22
C LEU A 27 -16.18 -3.99 12.01
N ARG A 28 -15.62 -4.96 11.28
CA ARG A 28 -14.88 -6.08 11.85
C ARG A 28 -13.41 -6.02 11.46
N LEU A 29 -12.53 -5.97 12.45
CA LEU A 29 -11.09 -5.95 12.27
C LEU A 29 -10.50 -7.33 12.57
N VAL A 30 -9.90 -7.93 11.55
CA VAL A 30 -9.36 -9.31 11.61
C VAL A 30 -7.85 -9.30 11.48
N SER A 31 -7.17 -9.88 12.46
CA SER A 31 -5.73 -10.17 12.42
C SER A 31 -5.38 -11.18 13.52
N ARG A 32 -4.12 -11.59 13.65
CA ARG A 32 -3.70 -12.45 14.77
C ARG A 32 -3.82 -11.75 16.14
N HIS A 33 -3.62 -10.43 16.17
CA HIS A 33 -3.70 -9.61 17.37
C HIS A 33 -4.44 -8.30 17.05
N PRO A 34 -5.77 -8.36 16.83
CA PRO A 34 -6.54 -7.20 16.40
C PRO A 34 -6.60 -6.16 17.52
N GLN A 35 -6.62 -4.89 17.13
CA GLN A 35 -6.79 -3.75 18.03
C GLN A 35 -7.87 -2.86 17.47
N LYS A 36 -8.66 -2.24 18.35
CA LYS A 36 -9.67 -1.26 17.95
C LYS A 36 -8.96 -0.05 17.34
N VAL A 37 -9.50 0.42 16.22
CA VAL A 37 -9.19 1.70 15.61
C VAL A 37 -10.27 2.72 15.96
N ASN A 38 -11.52 2.26 16.01
CA ASN A 38 -12.70 2.99 16.45
C ASN A 38 -13.37 2.25 17.61
N ASP A 39 -14.11 2.97 18.45
CA ASP A 39 -14.76 2.38 19.64
C ASP A 39 -15.80 1.30 19.27
N SER A 40 -16.46 1.44 18.12
CA SER A 40 -17.48 0.50 17.63
C SER A 40 -16.92 -0.73 16.92
N ASP A 41 -15.60 -0.84 16.74
CA ASP A 41 -15.01 -1.96 16.01
C ASP A 41 -15.25 -3.30 16.73
N THR A 42 -15.69 -4.31 15.98
CA THR A 42 -15.68 -5.70 16.39
C THR A 42 -14.31 -6.31 16.08
N LEU A 43 -13.65 -6.92 17.07
CA LEU A 43 -12.35 -7.54 16.89
C LEU A 43 -12.48 -9.06 16.75
N VAL A 44 -11.82 -9.62 15.75
CA VAL A 44 -11.75 -11.08 15.57
C VAL A 44 -10.30 -11.51 15.38
N ALA A 45 -9.83 -12.38 16.27
CA ALA A 45 -8.52 -12.99 16.14
C ALA A 45 -8.60 -14.16 15.13
N ALA A 46 -7.77 -14.13 14.09
CA ALA A 46 -7.66 -15.22 13.12
C ALA A 46 -6.28 -15.25 12.48
N ASP A 47 -5.80 -16.47 12.21
CA ASP A 47 -4.69 -16.70 11.27
C ASP A 47 -5.25 -16.96 9.86
N LEU A 48 -4.86 -16.12 8.89
CA LEU A 48 -5.31 -16.25 7.51
C LEU A 48 -4.71 -17.48 6.80
N LEU A 49 -3.72 -18.14 7.39
CA LEU A 49 -3.23 -19.44 6.92
C LEU A 49 -4.20 -20.58 7.24
N ASP A 50 -5.11 -20.37 8.20
CA ASP A 50 -6.15 -21.33 8.57
C ASP A 50 -7.48 -20.98 7.86
N ALA A 51 -7.94 -21.88 6.99
CA ALA A 51 -9.15 -21.68 6.20
C ALA A 51 -10.42 -21.61 7.06
N GLN A 52 -10.49 -22.37 8.16
CA GLN A 52 -11.66 -22.38 9.04
C GLN A 52 -11.75 -21.09 9.84
N GLN A 53 -10.62 -20.62 10.38
CA GLN A 53 -10.55 -19.32 11.06
C GLN A 53 -10.89 -18.18 10.10
N THR A 54 -10.37 -18.22 8.87
CA THR A 54 -10.66 -17.21 7.84
C THR A 54 -12.14 -17.18 7.49
N LEU A 55 -12.76 -18.35 7.29
CA LEU A 55 -14.20 -18.46 7.02
C LEU A 55 -15.04 -17.92 8.17
N ALA A 56 -14.76 -18.34 9.41
CA ALA A 56 -15.48 -17.86 10.58
C ALA A 56 -15.36 -16.33 10.73
N ALA A 57 -14.19 -15.77 10.42
CA ALA A 57 -13.92 -14.33 10.55
C ALA A 57 -14.68 -13.45 9.55
N VAL A 58 -15.20 -14.01 8.44
CA VAL A 58 -15.97 -13.25 7.43
C VAL A 58 -17.47 -13.60 7.40
N GLN A 59 -17.96 -14.38 8.36
CA GLN A 59 -19.39 -14.70 8.44
C GLN A 59 -20.24 -13.44 8.63
N GLY A 60 -21.29 -13.31 7.82
CA GLY A 60 -22.21 -12.16 7.85
C GLY A 60 -21.62 -10.83 7.35
N SER A 61 -20.51 -10.86 6.60
CA SER A 61 -19.90 -9.66 6.02
C SER A 61 -20.60 -9.24 4.73
N ASP A 62 -20.86 -7.94 4.57
CA ASP A 62 -21.40 -7.32 3.35
C ASP A 62 -20.28 -6.95 2.36
N VAL A 63 -19.05 -6.76 2.84
CA VAL A 63 -17.83 -6.54 2.05
C VAL A 63 -16.63 -7.08 2.83
N VAL A 64 -15.71 -7.75 2.15
CA VAL A 64 -14.44 -8.24 2.70
C VAL A 64 -13.27 -7.53 2.02
N TYR A 65 -12.49 -6.79 2.80
CA TYR A 65 -11.26 -6.15 2.36
C TYR A 65 -10.06 -7.01 2.72
N PHE A 66 -9.22 -7.33 1.74
CA PHE A 66 -7.94 -7.97 1.96
C PHE A 66 -6.83 -6.91 1.92
N ALA A 67 -6.38 -6.50 3.10
CA ALA A 67 -5.28 -5.55 3.31
C ALA A 67 -4.13 -6.18 4.11
N ALA A 68 -4.05 -7.50 4.12
CA ALA A 68 -3.02 -8.24 4.84
C ALA A 68 -1.64 -8.05 4.20
N GLY A 69 -0.68 -7.63 5.03
CA GLY A 69 0.73 -7.55 4.71
C GLY A 69 1.54 -8.56 5.51
N LEU A 70 2.69 -8.95 4.96
CA LEU A 70 3.72 -9.72 5.65
C LEU A 70 4.97 -8.86 5.83
N PRO A 71 5.81 -9.15 6.82
CA PRO A 71 7.16 -8.58 6.89
C PRO A 71 7.86 -8.74 5.54
N PRO A 72 8.78 -7.83 5.15
CA PRO A 72 9.36 -7.80 3.81
C PRO A 72 10.37 -8.93 3.58
N ASP A 73 10.01 -10.18 3.87
CA ASP A 73 10.83 -11.40 3.70
C ASP A 73 10.30 -12.21 2.50
N SER A 74 11.16 -12.37 1.50
CA SER A 74 10.80 -13.05 0.25
C SER A 74 10.35 -14.50 0.43
N ALA A 75 10.92 -15.24 1.38
CA ALA A 75 10.55 -16.63 1.63
C ALA A 75 9.20 -16.74 2.32
N LEU A 76 8.92 -15.86 3.30
CA LEU A 76 7.59 -15.78 3.91
C LEU A 76 6.53 -15.39 2.88
N TRP A 77 6.83 -14.47 1.96
CA TRP A 77 5.90 -14.06 0.91
C TRP A 77 5.54 -15.24 0.00
N GLU A 78 6.53 -15.99 -0.47
CA GLU A 78 6.30 -17.18 -1.31
C GLU A 78 5.49 -18.25 -0.58
N ALA A 79 5.76 -18.49 0.71
CA ALA A 79 5.12 -19.54 1.48
C ALA A 79 3.70 -19.21 1.94
N GLN A 80 3.41 -17.95 2.29
CA GLN A 80 2.19 -17.60 3.04
C GLN A 80 1.18 -16.81 2.23
N PHE A 81 1.60 -15.84 1.42
CA PHE A 81 0.66 -14.95 0.74
C PHE A 81 -0.33 -15.67 -0.19
N PRO A 82 0.09 -16.63 -1.04
CA PRO A 82 -0.84 -17.36 -1.90
C PRO A 82 -1.92 -18.09 -1.11
N THR A 83 -1.55 -18.73 -0.01
CA THR A 83 -2.47 -19.45 0.89
C THR A 83 -3.42 -18.49 1.60
N MET A 84 -2.91 -17.40 2.18
CA MET A 84 -3.74 -16.39 2.84
C MET A 84 -4.79 -15.79 1.91
N LEU A 85 -4.38 -15.46 0.68
CA LEU A 85 -5.28 -14.90 -0.32
C LEU A 85 -6.32 -15.95 -0.78
N GLN A 86 -5.89 -17.18 -1.03
CA GLN A 86 -6.80 -18.25 -1.45
C GLN A 86 -7.88 -18.51 -0.39
N ASN A 87 -7.47 -18.64 0.87
CA ASN A 87 -8.40 -18.80 1.99
C ASN A 87 -9.38 -17.63 2.09
N ALA A 88 -8.91 -16.39 1.89
CA ALA A 88 -9.75 -15.20 1.94
C ALA A 88 -10.77 -15.14 0.79
N LEU A 89 -10.35 -15.47 -0.44
CA LEU A 89 -11.24 -15.55 -1.60
C LEU A 89 -12.29 -16.65 -1.42
N ASP A 90 -11.87 -17.85 -1.00
CA ASP A 90 -12.78 -18.97 -0.75
C ASP A 90 -13.77 -18.69 0.37
N ALA A 91 -13.32 -18.04 1.45
CA ALA A 91 -14.16 -17.62 2.54
C ALA A 91 -15.19 -16.56 2.10
N SER A 92 -14.75 -15.52 1.37
CA SER A 92 -15.64 -14.48 0.84
C SER A 92 -16.69 -15.07 -0.09
N ARG A 93 -16.30 -16.02 -0.94
CA ARG A 93 -17.18 -16.74 -1.84
C ARG A 93 -18.19 -17.61 -1.11
N ALA A 94 -17.77 -18.31 -0.06
CA ALA A 94 -18.66 -19.15 0.75
C ALA A 94 -19.75 -18.36 1.48
N VAL A 95 -19.47 -17.10 1.86
CA VAL A 95 -20.45 -16.21 2.50
C VAL A 95 -21.18 -15.28 1.52
N GLY A 96 -20.81 -15.33 0.23
CA GLY A 96 -21.41 -14.48 -0.82
C GLY A 96 -21.03 -13.00 -0.74
N ALA A 97 -19.94 -12.65 -0.04
CA ALA A 97 -19.52 -11.27 0.15
C ALA A 97 -18.65 -10.75 -1.00
N PRO A 98 -18.87 -9.51 -1.48
CA PRO A 98 -17.92 -8.77 -2.31
C PRO A 98 -16.50 -8.74 -1.73
N PHE A 99 -15.50 -8.91 -2.59
CA PHE A 99 -14.09 -8.95 -2.21
C PHE A 99 -13.31 -7.75 -2.77
N VAL A 100 -12.67 -7.00 -1.89
CA VAL A 100 -11.85 -5.83 -2.22
C VAL A 100 -10.38 -6.14 -1.93
N TYR A 101 -9.58 -6.28 -2.98
CA TYR A 101 -8.16 -6.60 -2.86
C TYR A 101 -7.29 -5.34 -2.90
N PHE A 102 -6.51 -5.10 -1.84
CA PHE A 102 -5.47 -4.08 -1.85
C PHE A 102 -4.16 -4.62 -2.42
N ASP A 103 -3.70 -4.02 -3.50
CA ASP A 103 -2.57 -4.51 -4.30
C ASP A 103 -1.45 -3.47 -4.45
N ASN A 104 -0.28 -3.94 -4.87
CA ASN A 104 0.88 -3.09 -5.18
C ASN A 104 1.23 -3.16 -6.67
N THR A 105 2.40 -2.62 -7.07
CA THR A 105 2.84 -2.58 -8.47
C THR A 105 3.97 -3.54 -8.81
N TYR A 106 4.33 -4.48 -7.93
CA TYR A 106 5.55 -5.27 -8.11
C TYR A 106 5.48 -6.27 -9.28
N MET A 107 4.28 -6.56 -9.78
CA MET A 107 4.04 -7.39 -10.95
C MET A 107 4.32 -6.67 -12.29
N TYR A 108 4.33 -5.34 -12.30
CA TYR A 108 4.52 -4.57 -13.54
C TYR A 108 5.99 -4.51 -13.98
N PRO A 109 6.25 -4.20 -15.27
CA PRO A 109 7.59 -3.93 -15.78
C PRO A 109 8.31 -2.84 -14.98
N GLN A 110 9.63 -3.02 -14.79
CA GLN A 110 10.53 -2.07 -14.15
C GLN A 110 11.50 -1.49 -15.20
N ASN A 111 10.96 -0.72 -16.15
CA ASN A 111 11.66 -0.24 -17.35
C ASN A 111 11.38 1.23 -17.69
N GLY A 112 10.59 1.97 -16.89
CA GLY A 112 10.28 3.38 -17.14
C GLY A 112 8.97 3.63 -17.89
N GLU A 113 8.30 2.59 -18.37
CA GLU A 113 7.04 2.72 -19.09
C GLU A 113 5.90 3.19 -18.18
N LEU A 114 4.95 3.93 -18.75
CA LEU A 114 3.73 4.33 -18.06
C LEU A 114 2.88 3.10 -17.73
N GLN A 115 2.64 2.88 -16.43
CA GLN A 115 1.79 1.80 -15.94
C GLN A 115 0.33 2.27 -15.90
N THR A 116 -0.55 1.48 -16.51
CA THR A 116 -2.02 1.62 -16.48
C THR A 116 -2.64 0.33 -15.93
N GLU A 117 -3.96 0.27 -15.75
CA GLU A 117 -4.65 -0.95 -15.31
C GLU A 117 -4.50 -2.13 -16.28
N SER A 118 -4.21 -1.86 -17.56
CA SER A 118 -4.03 -2.86 -18.61
C SER A 118 -2.58 -3.26 -18.85
N THR A 119 -1.62 -2.70 -18.11
CA THR A 119 -0.20 -3.05 -18.24
C THR A 119 0.02 -4.55 -18.01
N PRO A 120 0.68 -5.25 -18.95
CA PRO A 120 0.95 -6.68 -18.79
C PRO A 120 1.89 -6.95 -17.62
N PHE A 121 1.75 -8.10 -16.98
CA PHE A 121 2.63 -8.49 -15.89
C PHE A 121 4.00 -8.92 -16.43
N ALA A 122 5.06 -8.32 -15.90
CA ALA A 122 6.45 -8.66 -16.18
C ALA A 122 7.28 -8.59 -14.89
N PRO A 123 6.94 -9.43 -13.88
CA PRO A 123 7.54 -9.35 -12.56
C PRO A 123 9.04 -9.63 -12.58
N ARG A 124 9.80 -8.87 -11.80
CA ARG A 124 11.22 -9.14 -11.50
C ARG A 124 11.38 -9.57 -10.04
N GLY A 125 12.25 -10.54 -9.80
CA GLY A 125 12.52 -11.04 -8.45
C GLY A 125 11.42 -11.96 -7.89
N ARG A 126 11.63 -12.43 -6.66
CA ARG A 126 10.75 -13.34 -5.94
C ARG A 126 9.44 -12.67 -5.51
N LYS A 127 9.53 -11.50 -4.86
CA LYS A 127 8.40 -10.68 -4.44
C LYS A 127 7.54 -10.27 -5.63
N GLY A 128 8.16 -9.86 -6.74
CA GLY A 128 7.44 -9.55 -7.98
C GLY A 128 6.61 -10.73 -8.47
N ARG A 129 7.21 -11.94 -8.54
CA ARG A 129 6.52 -13.16 -8.96
C ARG A 129 5.37 -13.54 -8.04
N VAL A 130 5.57 -13.44 -6.71
CA VAL A 130 4.49 -13.69 -5.74
C VAL A 130 3.33 -12.73 -5.95
N ARG A 131 3.61 -11.44 -6.13
CA ARG A 131 2.55 -10.43 -6.35
C ARG A 131 1.84 -10.60 -7.69
N ALA A 132 2.54 -11.03 -8.73
CA ALA A 132 1.91 -11.40 -10.00
C ALA A 132 0.94 -12.59 -9.81
N LEU A 133 1.40 -13.68 -9.17
CA LEU A 133 0.56 -14.84 -8.87
C LEU A 133 -0.68 -14.47 -8.04
N MET A 134 -0.52 -13.61 -7.04
CA MET A 134 -1.66 -13.13 -6.25
C MET A 134 -2.64 -12.32 -7.11
N ALA A 135 -2.16 -11.38 -7.93
CA ALA A 135 -3.01 -10.57 -8.79
C ALA A 135 -3.76 -11.44 -9.82
N GLU A 136 -3.10 -12.44 -10.40
CA GLU A 136 -3.72 -13.43 -11.29
C GLU A 136 -4.85 -14.19 -10.59
N LYS A 137 -4.65 -14.67 -9.36
CA LYS A 137 -5.70 -15.33 -8.57
C LYS A 137 -6.94 -14.46 -8.36
N VAL A 138 -6.74 -13.17 -8.09
CA VAL A 138 -7.87 -12.23 -7.91
C VAL A 138 -8.57 -11.93 -9.24
N LEU A 139 -7.80 -11.80 -10.33
CA LEU A 139 -8.36 -11.62 -11.67
C LEU A 139 -9.15 -12.86 -12.13
N ASP A 140 -8.67 -14.07 -11.80
CA ASP A 140 -9.40 -15.31 -12.06
C ASP A 140 -10.70 -15.39 -11.27
N GLU A 141 -10.70 -15.00 -9.99
CA GLU A 141 -11.92 -14.94 -9.19
C GLU A 141 -12.90 -13.88 -9.70
N MET A 142 -12.39 -12.72 -10.12
CA MET A 142 -13.17 -11.68 -10.79
C MET A 142 -13.80 -12.20 -12.10
N LYS A 143 -13.06 -12.97 -12.90
CA LYS A 143 -13.55 -13.60 -14.14
C LYS A 143 -14.57 -14.70 -13.88
N ARG A 144 -14.44 -15.44 -12.77
CA ARG A 144 -15.42 -16.47 -12.35
C ARG A 144 -16.79 -15.88 -12.07
N GLY A 145 -16.85 -14.63 -11.58
CA GLY A 145 -18.10 -13.89 -11.40
C GLY A 145 -19.05 -14.47 -10.35
N GLN A 146 -18.59 -15.34 -9.45
CA GLN A 146 -19.41 -15.93 -8.38
C GLN A 146 -19.67 -14.95 -7.24
N ILE A 147 -18.75 -14.01 -7.03
CA ILE A 147 -18.89 -12.86 -6.14
C ILE A 147 -18.36 -11.60 -6.84
N PRO A 148 -18.83 -10.40 -6.47
CA PRO A 148 -18.21 -9.16 -6.93
C PRO A 148 -16.77 -9.05 -6.42
N VAL A 149 -15.80 -8.80 -7.30
CA VAL A 149 -14.39 -8.65 -6.93
C VAL A 149 -13.84 -7.37 -7.53
N LEU A 150 -13.01 -6.62 -6.78
CA LEU A 150 -12.26 -5.49 -7.33
C LEU A 150 -10.83 -5.47 -6.82
N ILE A 151 -9.95 -4.84 -7.60
CA ILE A 151 -8.54 -4.62 -7.23
C ILE A 151 -8.28 -3.11 -7.12
N GLY A 152 -7.79 -2.66 -5.97
CA GLY A 152 -7.20 -1.33 -5.80
C GLY A 152 -5.68 -1.43 -5.72
N ARG A 153 -4.97 -1.03 -6.78
CA ARG A 153 -3.50 -1.03 -6.85
C ARG A 153 -2.93 0.30 -6.40
N ALA A 154 -1.87 0.25 -5.60
CA ALA A 154 -1.14 1.41 -5.15
C ALA A 154 0.34 1.35 -5.56
N PRO A 155 0.96 2.46 -6.00
CA PRO A 155 2.39 2.53 -6.25
C PRO A 155 3.17 2.64 -4.92
N GLU A 156 4.39 3.16 -4.96
CA GLU A 156 5.18 3.31 -3.74
C GLU A 156 4.54 4.31 -2.76
N PHE A 157 4.53 3.95 -1.48
CA PHE A 157 3.95 4.74 -0.40
C PHE A 157 4.86 5.87 0.09
N TYR A 158 4.23 6.96 0.50
CA TYR A 158 4.75 7.87 1.53
C TYR A 158 3.58 8.27 2.44
N GLY A 159 3.86 8.60 3.70
CA GLY A 159 2.74 8.82 4.61
C GLY A 159 3.05 9.18 6.06
N PRO A 160 2.01 9.50 6.84
CA PRO A 160 2.09 9.78 8.26
C PRO A 160 2.20 8.50 9.09
N GLY A 161 2.22 8.64 10.41
CA GLY A 161 2.19 7.51 11.35
C GLY A 161 3.34 6.53 11.15
N LYS A 162 3.02 5.23 11.15
CA LYS A 162 4.00 4.13 10.99
C LYS A 162 4.09 3.65 9.54
N THR A 163 3.96 4.56 8.57
CA THR A 163 4.05 4.21 7.13
C THR A 163 5.40 3.55 6.84
N GLN A 164 5.36 2.27 6.44
CA GLN A 164 6.53 1.48 6.09
C GLN A 164 6.81 1.60 4.59
N SER A 165 7.75 2.47 4.21
CA SER A 165 8.20 2.61 2.83
C SER A 165 9.65 3.07 2.74
N PHE A 166 10.27 2.90 1.56
CA PHE A 166 11.61 3.41 1.29
C PHE A 166 11.65 4.92 1.37
N THR A 167 10.68 5.61 0.77
CA THR A 167 10.55 7.06 0.86
C THR A 167 10.49 7.54 2.33
N ASN A 168 9.70 6.87 3.18
CA ASN A 168 9.67 7.21 4.60
C ASN A 168 11.00 6.95 5.29
N ALA A 169 11.54 5.74 5.19
CA ALA A 169 12.74 5.32 5.89
C ALA A 169 14.01 6.10 5.48
N LEU A 170 14.12 6.44 4.19
CA LEU A 170 15.32 7.05 3.63
C LEU A 170 15.25 8.58 3.56
N ILE A 171 14.06 9.19 3.59
CA ILE A 171 13.93 10.65 3.51
C ILE A 171 13.25 11.18 4.75
N VAL A 172 11.97 10.86 4.95
CA VAL A 172 11.12 11.46 5.98
C VAL A 172 11.66 11.19 7.40
N ASP A 173 11.96 9.94 7.71
CA ASP A 173 12.37 9.56 9.07
C ASP A 173 13.79 10.03 9.39
N ARG A 174 14.64 10.16 8.37
CA ARG A 174 15.96 10.81 8.52
C ARG A 174 15.80 12.29 8.86
N LEU A 175 14.93 13.02 8.16
CA LEU A 175 14.64 14.42 8.48
C LEU A 175 14.09 14.58 9.90
N LYS A 176 13.16 13.71 10.33
CA LYS A 176 12.64 13.69 11.71
C LYS A 176 13.73 13.45 12.76
N ALA A 177 14.79 12.73 12.40
CA ALA A 177 15.96 12.50 13.25
C ALA A 177 17.03 13.60 13.15
N GLY A 178 16.81 14.66 12.37
CA GLY A 178 17.82 15.68 12.09
C GLY A 178 18.97 15.18 11.22
N GLU A 179 18.79 14.05 10.55
CA GLU A 179 19.78 13.43 9.69
C GLU A 179 19.56 13.76 8.21
N LYS A 180 20.65 13.82 7.46
CA LYS A 180 20.64 14.05 6.01
C LYS A 180 19.85 12.95 5.27
N PRO A 181 18.83 13.28 4.45
CA PRO A 181 18.13 12.34 3.58
C PRO A 181 19.05 11.52 2.67
N ARG A 182 18.55 10.35 2.30
CA ARG A 182 19.19 9.42 1.38
C ARG A 182 18.23 9.06 0.26
N VAL A 183 18.73 9.10 -0.98
CA VAL A 183 17.97 8.71 -2.17
C VAL A 183 18.54 7.40 -2.71
N PRO A 184 17.71 6.38 -2.95
CA PRO A 184 18.20 5.10 -3.45
C PRO A 184 18.50 5.15 -4.95
N VAL A 185 19.68 4.65 -5.34
CA VAL A 185 20.15 4.38 -6.71
C VAL A 185 20.28 5.59 -7.62
N ARG A 186 19.19 6.30 -7.92
CA ARG A 186 19.14 7.50 -8.77
C ARG A 186 18.18 8.52 -8.20
N ASP A 187 18.57 9.79 -8.26
CA ASP A 187 17.79 10.94 -7.83
C ASP A 187 17.07 11.66 -8.97
N ASP A 188 17.47 11.41 -10.21
CA ASP A 188 16.96 12.00 -11.45
C ASP A 188 15.79 11.24 -12.10
N ARG A 189 15.26 10.20 -11.45
CA ARG A 189 14.14 9.40 -11.97
C ARG A 189 12.82 9.87 -11.40
N LEU A 190 11.81 10.00 -12.26
CA LEU A 190 10.46 10.42 -11.90
C LEU A 190 9.77 9.37 -11.04
N ARG A 191 9.04 9.83 -10.02
CA ARG A 191 8.34 8.98 -9.05
C ARG A 191 6.87 9.37 -8.98
N THR A 192 5.98 8.41 -9.23
CA THR A 192 4.61 8.47 -8.71
C THR A 192 4.60 7.82 -7.33
N LEU A 193 4.31 8.62 -6.30
CA LEU A 193 4.13 8.16 -4.92
C LEU A 193 2.69 8.39 -4.49
N ILE A 194 2.14 7.47 -3.69
CA ILE A 194 0.80 7.60 -3.15
C ILE A 194 0.83 7.93 -1.66
N TRP A 195 0.02 8.92 -1.28
CA TRP A 195 -0.22 9.29 0.12
C TRP A 195 -1.03 8.17 0.79
N THR A 196 -0.51 7.55 1.84
CA THR A 196 -1.15 6.35 2.42
C THR A 196 -2.59 6.55 2.92
N PRO A 197 -2.98 7.73 3.46
CA PRO A 197 -4.39 8.02 3.69
C PRO A 197 -5.23 8.03 2.41
N ASP A 198 -4.76 8.63 1.32
CA ASP A 198 -5.53 8.64 0.06
C ASP A 198 -5.68 7.24 -0.54
N ALA A 199 -4.66 6.38 -0.39
CA ALA A 199 -4.78 4.96 -0.77
C ALA A 199 -5.93 4.28 -0.03
N SER A 200 -6.06 4.55 1.27
CA SER A 200 -7.09 3.96 2.14
C SER A 200 -8.47 4.54 1.84
N ARG A 201 -8.57 5.87 1.65
CA ARG A 201 -9.82 6.52 1.24
C ARG A 201 -10.28 6.09 -0.14
N GLY A 202 -9.35 5.94 -1.08
CA GLY A 202 -9.64 5.45 -2.43
C GLY A 202 -10.17 4.02 -2.39
N LEU A 203 -9.57 3.16 -1.57
CA LEU A 203 -10.04 1.79 -1.38
C LEU A 203 -11.44 1.72 -0.73
N ALA A 204 -11.69 2.55 0.29
CA ALA A 204 -13.01 2.69 0.90
C ALA A 204 -14.06 3.13 -0.13
N ARG A 205 -13.73 4.13 -0.95
CA ARG A 205 -14.62 4.63 -2.02
C ARG A 205 -14.96 3.54 -3.02
N LEU A 206 -13.97 2.76 -3.47
CA LEU A 206 -14.18 1.65 -4.41
C LEU A 206 -15.05 0.54 -3.78
N GLY A 207 -14.73 0.10 -2.55
CA GLY A 207 -15.47 -0.96 -1.88
C GLY A 207 -16.95 -0.64 -1.60
N ASN A 208 -17.29 0.66 -1.58
CA ASN A 208 -18.65 1.16 -1.39
C ASN A 208 -19.27 1.72 -2.69
N THR A 209 -18.71 1.39 -3.86
CA THR A 209 -19.24 1.77 -5.18
C THR A 209 -19.55 0.50 -5.98
N PRO A 210 -20.82 0.11 -6.15
CA PRO A 210 -21.19 -1.13 -6.85
C PRO A 210 -20.60 -1.24 -8.26
N GLU A 211 -20.51 -0.14 -9.02
CA GLU A 211 -19.97 -0.17 -10.39
C GLU A 211 -18.44 -0.29 -10.44
N ALA A 212 -17.75 -0.20 -9.30
CA ALA A 212 -16.31 -0.39 -9.23
C ALA A 212 -15.89 -1.87 -9.25
N PHE A 213 -16.81 -2.78 -8.95
CA PHE A 213 -16.57 -4.22 -9.01
C PHE A 213 -16.45 -4.73 -10.45
N GLY A 214 -15.73 -5.84 -10.61
CA GLY A 214 -15.36 -6.39 -11.92
C GLY A 214 -14.18 -5.68 -12.59
N GLN A 215 -13.43 -4.86 -11.84
CA GLN A 215 -12.38 -4.01 -12.39
C GLN A 215 -11.12 -3.94 -11.53
N THR A 216 -10.00 -3.68 -12.19
CA THR A 216 -8.80 -3.14 -11.55
C THR A 216 -8.85 -1.61 -11.59
N TRP A 217 -8.33 -0.99 -10.53
CA TRP A 217 -8.21 0.45 -10.37
C TRP A 217 -6.80 0.80 -9.90
N HIS A 218 -6.16 1.76 -10.55
CA HIS A 218 -5.01 2.47 -10.00
C HIS A 218 -5.49 3.54 -9.03
N LEU A 219 -5.11 3.42 -7.76
CA LEU A 219 -5.53 4.34 -6.69
C LEU A 219 -4.97 5.76 -6.91
N PRO A 220 -5.72 6.80 -6.49
CA PRO A 220 -5.43 8.18 -6.88
C PRO A 220 -4.07 8.65 -6.34
N CYS A 221 -3.23 9.13 -7.25
CA CYS A 221 -1.94 9.75 -6.94
C CYS A 221 -1.92 11.21 -7.38
N CYS A 222 -1.04 12.00 -6.75
CA CYS A 222 -0.76 13.35 -7.21
C CYS A 222 -0.25 13.32 -8.66
N ASP A 223 -0.69 14.27 -9.48
CA ASP A 223 -0.26 14.39 -10.88
C ASP A 223 1.18 14.88 -11.02
N GLU A 224 1.69 15.54 -10.00
CA GLU A 224 3.10 15.83 -9.90
C GLU A 224 3.88 14.51 -9.84
N ARG A 225 4.79 14.32 -10.79
CA ARG A 225 5.73 13.19 -10.80
C ARG A 225 7.11 13.73 -10.50
N LEU A 226 7.36 14.01 -9.22
CA LEU A 226 8.66 14.56 -8.81
C LEU A 226 9.74 13.51 -9.01
N THR A 227 10.93 13.96 -9.39
CA THR A 227 12.15 13.17 -9.19
C THR A 227 12.44 13.04 -7.69
N TYR A 228 13.25 12.07 -7.28
CA TYR A 228 13.65 12.01 -5.87
C TYR A 228 14.47 13.22 -5.43
N ALA A 229 15.25 13.84 -6.32
CA ALA A 229 15.93 15.11 -6.06
C ALA A 229 14.93 16.20 -5.66
N GLN A 230 13.86 16.37 -6.45
CA GLN A 230 12.80 17.34 -6.18
C GLN A 230 12.01 16.99 -4.92
N PHE A 231 11.65 15.73 -4.72
CA PHE A 231 10.92 15.30 -3.53
C PHE A 231 11.75 15.49 -2.24
N ALA A 232 13.05 15.16 -2.27
CA ALA A 232 13.95 15.37 -1.13
C ALA A 232 14.13 16.86 -0.83
N ALA A 233 14.27 17.71 -1.86
CA ALA A 233 14.33 19.15 -1.69
C ALA A 233 13.05 19.71 -1.05
N LEU A 234 11.89 19.33 -1.58
CA LEU A 234 10.58 19.70 -1.04
C LEU A 234 10.44 19.25 0.44
N ALA A 235 10.87 18.04 0.76
CA ALA A 235 10.85 17.54 2.13
C ALA A 235 11.80 18.34 3.06
N CYS A 236 13.02 18.65 2.63
CA CYS A 236 13.94 19.51 3.40
C CYS A 236 13.32 20.89 3.67
N GLU A 237 12.76 21.53 2.65
CA GLU A 237 12.08 22.82 2.76
C GLU A 237 10.92 22.77 3.76
N THR A 238 10.02 21.80 3.62
CA THR A 238 8.87 21.63 4.52
C THR A 238 9.30 21.38 5.97
N PHE A 239 10.43 20.70 6.18
CA PHE A 239 10.96 20.43 7.52
C PHE A 239 11.79 21.58 8.09
N GLY A 240 12.02 22.66 7.33
CA GLY A 240 12.84 23.80 7.73
C GLY A 240 14.33 23.45 7.82
N GLN A 241 14.80 22.49 7.02
CA GLN A 241 16.20 22.06 6.98
C GLN A 241 16.85 22.50 5.66
N ALA A 242 18.17 22.71 5.68
CA ALA A 242 18.92 23.01 4.47
C ALA A 242 18.74 21.89 3.43
N VAL A 243 18.54 22.27 2.16
CA VAL A 243 18.36 21.33 1.05
C VAL A 243 19.68 20.59 0.82
N SER A 244 19.78 19.39 1.40
CA SER A 244 20.97 18.54 1.33
C SER A 244 20.53 17.08 1.41
N TYR A 245 20.91 16.28 0.42
CA TYR A 245 20.68 14.83 0.42
C TYR A 245 21.89 14.10 -0.19
N SER A 246 21.90 12.77 -0.07
CA SER A 246 22.93 11.92 -0.66
C SER A 246 22.30 10.80 -1.45
N VAL A 247 22.90 10.43 -2.58
CA VAL A 247 22.46 9.29 -3.38
C VAL A 247 23.23 8.05 -2.92
N ILE A 248 22.51 7.01 -2.50
CA ILE A 248 23.12 5.71 -2.20
C ILE A 248 23.14 4.89 -3.49
N GLY A 249 24.31 4.72 -4.09
CA GLY A 249 24.47 3.91 -5.29
C GLY A 249 24.13 2.43 -5.07
N LYS A 250 23.75 1.74 -6.16
CA LYS A 250 23.38 0.31 -6.16
C LYS A 250 24.42 -0.58 -5.47
N TRP A 251 25.71 -0.32 -5.67
CA TRP A 251 26.79 -1.11 -5.07
C TRP A 251 26.85 -0.99 -3.56
N MET A 252 26.67 0.20 -3.00
CA MET A 252 26.63 0.40 -1.55
C MET A 252 25.44 -0.33 -0.92
N LEU A 253 24.26 -0.25 -1.56
CA LEU A 253 23.07 -0.98 -1.08
C LEU A 253 23.24 -2.50 -1.24
N THR A 254 23.91 -2.93 -2.31
CA THR A 254 24.18 -4.35 -2.57
C THR A 254 25.12 -4.94 -1.51
N ALA A 255 26.18 -4.20 -1.18
CA ALA A 255 27.15 -4.55 -0.14
C ALA A 255 26.52 -4.56 1.25
N ALA A 256 25.72 -3.54 1.59
CA ALA A 256 25.01 -3.47 2.88
C ALA A 256 24.08 -4.68 3.09
N GLY A 257 23.50 -5.22 2.03
CA GLY A 257 22.66 -6.41 2.10
C GLY A 257 23.40 -7.69 2.50
N LEU A 258 24.73 -7.77 2.38
CA LEU A 258 25.51 -8.93 2.82
C LEU A 258 25.60 -9.02 4.35
N PHE A 259 25.42 -7.88 5.03
CA PHE A 259 25.58 -7.75 6.48
C PHE A 259 24.25 -7.52 7.22
N SER A 260 23.14 -7.35 6.49
CA SER A 260 21.81 -7.10 7.06
C SER A 260 20.70 -7.77 6.25
N SER A 261 19.85 -8.53 6.94
CA SER A 261 18.66 -9.17 6.36
C SER A 261 17.68 -8.13 5.77
N GLY A 262 17.48 -7.00 6.44
CA GLY A 262 16.65 -5.91 5.94
C GLY A 262 17.19 -5.31 4.64
N ALA A 263 18.51 -5.05 4.57
CA ALA A 263 19.13 -4.56 3.34
C ALA A 263 19.14 -5.61 2.21
N ARG A 264 19.21 -6.91 2.53
CA ARG A 264 19.04 -8.00 1.55
C ARG A 264 17.66 -7.98 0.92
N GLU A 265 16.63 -7.80 1.71
CA GLU A 265 15.26 -7.73 1.24
C GLU A 265 14.96 -6.47 0.42
N MET A 266 15.70 -5.39 0.67
CA MET A 266 15.69 -4.18 -0.15
C MET A 266 16.32 -4.40 -1.53
N ARG A 267 17.39 -5.22 -1.63
CA ARG A 267 18.14 -5.46 -2.89
C ARG A 267 17.25 -5.85 -4.06
N GLU A 268 16.27 -6.70 -3.82
CA GLU A 268 15.39 -7.20 -4.89
C GLU A 268 14.56 -6.07 -5.53
N LEU A 269 14.20 -5.07 -4.75
CA LEU A 269 13.38 -3.94 -5.21
C LEU A 269 14.23 -2.79 -5.74
N LEU A 270 15.55 -2.80 -5.55
CA LEU A 270 16.45 -1.73 -6.03
C LEU A 270 16.40 -1.48 -7.55
N PRO A 271 16.28 -2.48 -8.44
CA PRO A 271 16.26 -2.24 -9.87
C PRO A 271 15.16 -1.26 -10.30
N ARG A 272 14.03 -1.18 -9.59
CA ARG A 272 12.95 -0.22 -9.90
C ARG A 272 13.37 1.24 -9.76
N TYR A 273 14.43 1.52 -9.01
CA TYR A 273 14.94 2.87 -8.76
C TYR A 273 15.94 3.33 -9.84
N GLU A 274 16.28 2.46 -10.80
CA GLU A 274 17.09 2.82 -11.97
C GLU A 274 16.27 3.51 -13.07
N TYR A 275 14.94 3.37 -13.01
CA TYR A 275 14.00 3.85 -14.04
C TYR A 275 12.98 4.80 -13.43
N ASP A 276 12.27 5.52 -14.30
CA ASP A 276 11.07 6.22 -13.89
C ASP A 276 10.02 5.22 -13.40
N ASN A 277 9.27 5.59 -12.37
CA ASN A 277 8.15 4.82 -11.85
C ASN A 277 6.87 5.61 -12.09
N LEU A 278 6.33 5.48 -13.29
CA LEU A 278 5.17 6.22 -13.78
C LEU A 278 3.90 5.38 -13.60
N PHE A 279 2.97 5.87 -12.79
CA PHE A 279 1.72 5.18 -12.48
C PHE A 279 0.53 6.08 -12.81
N ASP A 280 -0.38 5.59 -13.66
CA ASP A 280 -1.51 6.36 -14.17
C ASP A 280 -2.80 6.08 -13.39
N SER A 281 -3.19 7.02 -12.53
CA SER A 281 -4.46 6.95 -11.80
C SER A 281 -5.58 7.78 -12.45
N THR A 282 -5.49 8.09 -13.75
CA THR A 282 -6.48 8.92 -14.46
C THR A 282 -7.86 8.28 -14.46
N LYS A 283 -7.95 6.96 -14.66
CA LYS A 283 -9.21 6.21 -14.62
C LYS A 283 -9.98 6.46 -13.32
N PHE A 284 -9.31 6.36 -12.18
CA PHE A 284 -9.92 6.63 -10.87
C PHE A 284 -10.39 8.09 -10.78
N LYS A 285 -9.52 9.05 -11.10
CA LYS A 285 -9.84 10.47 -10.94
C LYS A 285 -10.94 10.95 -11.88
N GLN A 286 -11.05 10.39 -13.09
CA GLN A 286 -12.18 10.66 -14.00
C GLN A 286 -13.49 10.10 -13.46
N ARG A 287 -13.46 8.92 -12.83
CA ARG A 287 -14.65 8.30 -12.22
C ARG A 287 -15.09 9.01 -10.93
N PHE A 288 -14.15 9.58 -10.18
CA PHE A 288 -14.36 10.25 -8.91
C PHE A 288 -13.69 11.65 -8.91
N PRO A 289 -14.20 12.60 -9.71
CA PRO A 289 -13.58 13.93 -9.85
C PRO A 289 -13.65 14.77 -8.57
N ASP A 290 -14.55 14.42 -7.65
CA ASP A 290 -14.72 15.00 -6.33
C ASP A 290 -13.69 14.49 -5.30
N PHE A 291 -12.92 13.45 -5.63
CA PHE A 291 -11.91 12.91 -4.72
C PHE A 291 -10.72 13.86 -4.59
N ALA A 292 -10.56 14.46 -3.41
CA ALA A 292 -9.47 15.38 -3.12
C ALA A 292 -8.12 14.67 -2.98
N VAL A 293 -7.32 14.63 -4.05
CA VAL A 293 -5.97 14.06 -4.03
C VAL A 293 -5.00 14.98 -3.27
N THR A 294 -4.26 14.40 -2.32
CA THR A 294 -3.27 15.10 -1.51
C THR A 294 -2.00 15.36 -2.32
N THR A 295 -1.55 16.61 -2.37
CA THR A 295 -0.28 16.97 -3.00
C THR A 295 0.91 16.54 -2.15
N TYR A 296 2.10 16.43 -2.74
CA TYR A 296 3.31 16.09 -1.97
C TYR A 296 3.58 17.10 -0.85
N ARG A 297 3.44 18.40 -1.12
CA ARG A 297 3.62 19.47 -0.13
C ARG A 297 2.64 19.31 1.04
N ALA A 298 1.34 19.17 0.76
CA ALA A 298 0.33 19.02 1.81
C ALA A 298 0.53 17.73 2.65
N GLY A 299 0.94 16.63 2.01
CA GLY A 299 1.30 15.39 2.70
C GLY A 299 2.50 15.58 3.62
N LEU A 300 3.60 16.18 3.13
CA LEU A 300 4.80 16.46 3.92
C LEU A 300 4.52 17.42 5.08
N GLU A 301 3.71 18.45 4.88
CA GLU A 301 3.30 19.40 5.93
C GLU A 301 2.48 18.72 7.02
N THR A 302 1.64 17.74 6.64
CA THR A 302 0.88 16.92 7.59
C THR A 302 1.83 16.07 8.43
N ILE A 303 2.78 15.36 7.79
CA ILE A 303 3.81 14.59 8.52
C ILE A 303 4.57 15.49 9.49
N TRP A 304 5.00 16.67 9.05
CA TRP A 304 5.77 17.60 9.87
C TRP A 304 4.98 18.10 11.08
N ARG A 305 3.71 18.48 10.90
CA ARG A 305 2.82 18.90 11.99
C ARG A 305 2.62 17.79 13.02
N GLU A 306 2.34 16.56 12.56
CA GLU A 306 2.19 15.41 13.45
C GLU A 306 3.45 15.15 14.27
N TRP A 307 4.62 15.18 13.61
CA TRP A 307 5.90 14.98 14.27
C TRP A 307 6.17 16.07 15.32
N LYS A 308 5.97 17.36 14.98
CA LYS A 308 6.14 18.46 15.94
C LYS A 308 5.21 18.32 17.15
N ASN A 309 3.94 17.98 16.92
CA ASN A 309 2.98 17.79 18.00
C ASN A 309 3.36 16.60 18.91
N ALA A 310 3.92 15.53 18.34
CA ALA A 310 4.40 14.39 19.12
C ALA A 310 5.64 14.73 19.95
N GLN A 311 6.53 15.60 19.46
CA GLN A 311 7.68 16.08 20.25
C GLN A 311 7.23 17.00 21.39
N ALA A 312 6.24 17.87 21.16
CA ALA A 312 5.73 18.78 22.20
C ALA A 312 5.01 18.09 23.37
N ARG A 313 4.63 16.81 23.20
CA ARG A 313 3.97 15.98 24.24
C ARG A 313 4.96 15.11 25.03
N ARG A 314 6.25 15.13 24.69
CA ARG A 314 7.32 14.42 25.39
C ARG A 314 8.03 15.37 26.34
#